data_AF-A0AAV7Z1P5-F1
#
_entry.id   AF-A0AAV7Z1P5-F1
#
_cell.length_a   1.000
_cell.length_b   1.000
_cell.length_c   1.000
_cell.angle_alpha   90.00
_cell.angle_beta   90.00
_cell.angle_gamma   90.00
#
_symmetry.space_group_name_H-M   'P 1'
#
loop_
_entity.id
_entity.type
_entity.pdbx_description
1 polymer ?
#
loop_
_entity_poly.entity_id
_entity_poly.type
_entity_poly.pdbx_seq_one_letter_code
_entity_poly.pdbx_strand_id
1 'polypeptide(L)'
;MPSKLLVVLQLCFLFSLVTLLTVKTYPSDGTCQWTDPNQHVYNFHQIMRQNNNYHFTDTEGILYTLNVCQDTVTDSTCSCCTPNTATGYSMKDKKCTPWGQISNGVTYGYIDPDDTSVGVSLTTTYTNSGHQNGSQIYHLFCNENAEFGIMSVYQIATNPPHIEINCATKYACKNVPSPTPTPHIDPTICKTIYNDQLYDLEPLKMQYHVQDSVSGLTYFLGVCTNVTTRYCPCCDPDLAVGWAMDQNGVCEILGDLNNNLWQAIDNYSDPYAGISLRYMHRGGGQRARLLRFDFICEESENPGHITEIDEDASSTPVTVVTFPTKWGCPINPWSPLPTPTPKPCPSNNCPTVSPKSNNSTQTITSGYAFLVVIIICITTFALGIFIREYRHKNK
;
A
#
# COMPACT_ATOMS: atom_id res chain seq x y z
N MET A 1 -31.50 21.75 43.38
CA MET A 1 -31.68 21.27 42.00
C MET A 1 -30.41 21.44 41.16
N PRO A 2 -29.36 20.60 41.32
CA PRO A 2 -28.24 20.54 40.37
C PRO A 2 -28.10 19.19 39.62
N SER A 3 -28.98 18.21 39.86
CA SER A 3 -28.78 16.83 39.39
C SER A 3 -29.11 16.56 37.91
N LYS A 4 -29.89 17.43 37.25
CA LYS A 4 -30.31 17.20 35.85
C LYS A 4 -29.23 17.56 34.82
N LEU A 5 -28.39 18.56 35.11
CA LEU A 5 -27.34 19.01 34.18
C LEU A 5 -26.19 17.99 34.08
N LEU A 6 -25.85 17.35 35.21
CA LEU A 6 -24.80 16.32 35.25
C LEU A 6 -25.17 15.08 34.42
N VAL A 7 -26.45 14.68 34.45
CA VAL A 7 -26.96 13.53 33.69
C VAL A 7 -26.93 13.80 32.18
N VAL A 8 -27.25 15.03 31.76
CA VAL A 8 -27.18 15.42 30.34
C VAL A 8 -25.74 15.42 29.84
N LEU A 9 -24.80 15.99 30.62
CA LEU A 9 -23.37 15.99 30.27
C LEU A 9 -22.78 14.57 30.18
N GLN A 10 -23.15 13.67 31.11
CA GLN A 10 -22.73 12.27 31.05
C GLN A 10 -23.30 11.53 29.83
N LEU A 11 -24.56 11.76 29.48
CA LEU A 11 -25.17 11.15 28.30
C LEU A 11 -24.53 11.66 27.00
N CYS A 12 -24.21 12.96 26.91
CA CYS A 12 -23.50 13.52 25.77
C CYS A 12 -22.08 12.97 25.64
N PHE A 13 -21.37 12.78 26.75
CA PHE A 13 -20.03 12.19 26.74
C PHE A 13 -20.06 10.70 26.34
N LEU A 14 -21.04 9.94 26.83
CA LEU A 14 -21.27 8.55 26.42
C LEU A 14 -21.65 8.45 24.94
N PHE A 15 -22.51 9.35 24.43
CA PHE A 15 -22.84 9.37 23.00
C PHE A 15 -21.63 9.74 22.13
N SER A 16 -20.80 10.68 22.58
CA SER A 16 -19.59 11.10 21.87
C SER A 16 -18.51 10.01 21.90
N LEU A 17 -18.38 9.30 23.02
CA LEU A 17 -17.45 8.17 23.17
C LEU A 17 -17.92 6.95 22.36
N VAL A 18 -19.23 6.68 22.34
CA VAL A 18 -19.82 5.63 21.49
C VAL A 18 -19.67 5.98 20.02
N THR A 19 -19.84 7.25 19.61
CA THR A 19 -19.58 7.64 18.20
C THR A 19 -18.11 7.62 17.82
N LEU A 20 -17.18 7.90 18.75
CA LEU A 20 -15.74 7.71 18.54
C LEU A 20 -15.34 6.22 18.48
N LEU A 21 -16.04 5.35 19.22
CA LEU A 21 -15.78 3.90 19.26
C LEU A 21 -16.57 3.10 18.21
N THR A 22 -17.63 3.68 17.64
CA THR A 22 -18.17 3.25 16.35
C THR A 22 -17.34 3.87 15.24
N VAL A 23 -16.04 3.59 15.22
CA VAL A 23 -15.43 3.23 13.95
C VAL A 23 -16.36 2.16 13.41
N LYS A 24 -16.96 2.37 12.24
CA LYS A 24 -17.63 1.27 11.54
C LYS A 24 -16.56 0.18 11.40
N THR A 25 -16.56 -0.77 12.33
CA THR A 25 -16.11 -2.11 12.03
C THR A 25 -17.17 -2.59 11.07
N TYR A 26 -16.97 -2.27 9.79
CA TYR A 26 -17.39 -3.15 8.73
C TYR A 26 -17.03 -4.56 9.20
N PRO A 27 -17.87 -5.59 8.98
CA PRO A 27 -17.38 -6.95 9.16
C PRO A 27 -16.00 -6.97 8.49
N SER A 28 -14.95 -7.23 9.27
CA SER A 28 -13.55 -7.11 8.86
C SER A 28 -13.24 -7.96 7.62
N ASP A 29 -14.21 -8.79 7.23
CA ASP A 29 -14.13 -9.80 6.21
C ASP A 29 -15.31 -9.60 5.24
N GLY A 30 -15.46 -8.38 4.68
CA GLY A 30 -15.98 -8.26 3.33
C GLY A 30 -15.00 -9.00 2.43
N THR A 31 -15.12 -10.33 2.35
CA THR A 31 -14.02 -11.20 1.93
C THR A 31 -13.51 -10.74 0.57
N CYS A 32 -12.28 -10.22 0.54
CA CYS A 32 -11.53 -9.97 -0.69
C CYS A 32 -11.02 -11.30 -1.26
N GLN A 33 -11.89 -12.30 -1.20
CA GLN A 33 -11.69 -13.68 -1.56
C GLN A 33 -12.96 -14.18 -2.20
N TRP A 34 -12.79 -14.98 -3.24
CA TRP A 34 -13.87 -15.67 -3.91
C TRP A 34 -13.50 -17.13 -4.06
N THR A 35 -14.44 -18.03 -3.81
CA THR A 35 -14.22 -19.47 -4.00
C THR A 35 -15.06 -19.97 -5.16
N ASP A 36 -14.43 -20.59 -6.16
CA ASP A 36 -15.15 -21.14 -7.29
C ASP A 36 -15.89 -22.45 -6.95
N PRO A 37 -16.76 -22.97 -7.84
CA PRO A 37 -17.43 -24.25 -7.62
C PRO A 37 -16.49 -25.46 -7.46
N ASN A 38 -15.23 -25.35 -7.88
CA ASN A 38 -14.20 -26.37 -7.70
C ASN A 38 -13.39 -26.20 -6.41
N GLN A 39 -13.84 -25.33 -5.49
CA GLN A 39 -13.19 -25.00 -4.22
C GLN A 39 -11.83 -24.31 -4.37
N HIS A 40 -11.53 -23.72 -5.53
CA HIS A 40 -10.35 -22.87 -5.68
C HIS A 40 -10.61 -21.49 -5.07
N VAL A 41 -9.70 -21.03 -4.22
CA VAL A 41 -9.81 -19.75 -3.52
C VAL A 41 -8.97 -18.69 -4.22
N TYR A 42 -9.61 -17.73 -4.84
CA TYR A 42 -8.99 -16.51 -5.36
C TYR A 42 -8.88 -15.51 -4.23
N ASN A 43 -7.69 -14.92 -4.03
CA ASN A 43 -7.43 -13.97 -2.97
C ASN A 43 -6.89 -12.66 -3.55
N PHE A 44 -7.69 -11.61 -3.43
CA PHE A 44 -7.40 -10.29 -3.98
C PHE A 44 -6.87 -9.30 -2.93
N HIS A 45 -6.60 -9.74 -1.70
CA HIS A 45 -6.02 -8.87 -0.67
C HIS A 45 -4.66 -8.28 -1.10
N GLN A 46 -3.92 -8.99 -1.95
CA GLN A 46 -2.62 -8.55 -2.47
C GLN A 46 -2.72 -7.31 -3.37
N ILE A 47 -3.89 -7.05 -3.97
CA ILE A 47 -4.14 -5.87 -4.81
C ILE A 47 -4.99 -4.81 -4.10
N MET A 48 -5.28 -5.00 -2.82
CA MET A 48 -5.92 -4.00 -1.96
C MET A 48 -4.89 -2.96 -1.50
N ARG A 49 -5.18 -1.66 -1.64
CA ARG A 49 -4.23 -0.56 -1.35
C ARG A 49 -4.54 0.20 -0.07
N GLN A 50 -3.91 -0.18 1.04
CA GLN A 50 -4.26 0.37 2.37
C GLN A 50 -3.96 1.88 2.53
N ASN A 51 -2.94 2.40 1.84
CA ASN A 51 -2.41 3.75 2.07
C ASN A 51 -2.51 4.68 0.86
N ASN A 52 -2.98 4.18 -0.28
CA ASN A 52 -3.18 4.94 -1.50
C ASN A 52 -4.31 4.33 -2.33
N ASN A 53 -4.61 4.93 -3.48
CA ASN A 53 -5.55 4.37 -4.45
C ASN A 53 -4.84 4.07 -5.77
N TYR A 54 -5.47 3.27 -6.61
CA TYR A 54 -5.12 3.21 -8.02
C TYR A 54 -5.67 4.44 -8.71
N HIS A 55 -4.88 5.01 -9.61
CA HIS A 55 -5.26 6.16 -10.40
C HIS A 55 -5.05 5.85 -11.87
N PHE A 56 -5.98 6.30 -12.71
CA PHE A 56 -5.79 6.33 -14.16
C PHE A 56 -6.60 7.47 -14.77
N THR A 57 -6.13 7.99 -15.89
CA THR A 57 -6.82 9.05 -16.63
C THR A 57 -7.29 8.48 -17.96
N ASP A 58 -8.57 8.66 -18.30
CA ASP A 58 -9.08 8.25 -19.61
C ASP A 58 -8.68 9.21 -20.74
N THR A 59 -9.09 8.87 -21.96
CA THR A 59 -8.83 9.70 -23.15
C THR A 59 -9.56 11.05 -23.13
N GLU A 60 -10.57 11.21 -22.28
CA GLU A 60 -11.30 12.48 -22.08
C GLU A 60 -10.69 13.34 -20.96
N GLY A 61 -9.60 12.90 -20.34
CA GLY A 61 -8.94 13.59 -19.24
C GLY A 61 -9.64 13.44 -17.89
N ILE A 62 -10.58 12.49 -17.77
CA ILE A 62 -11.24 12.16 -16.51
C ILE A 62 -10.29 11.29 -15.68
N LEU A 63 -9.94 11.78 -14.48
CA LEU A 63 -9.14 11.01 -13.54
C LEU A 63 -10.04 10.11 -12.72
N TYR A 64 -9.78 8.82 -12.77
CA TYR A 64 -10.44 7.83 -11.94
C TYR A 64 -9.51 7.43 -10.80
N THR A 65 -10.08 7.37 -9.60
CA THR A 65 -9.41 6.95 -8.38
C THR A 65 -10.17 5.77 -7.81
N LEU A 66 -9.50 4.66 -7.52
CA LEU A 66 -10.19 3.44 -7.15
C LEU A 66 -9.40 2.53 -6.21
N ASN A 67 -10.09 1.63 -5.53
CA ASN A 67 -9.50 0.62 -4.67
C ASN A 67 -10.21 -0.73 -4.84
N VAL A 68 -9.51 -1.82 -4.58
CA VAL A 68 -10.03 -3.18 -4.74
C VAL A 68 -10.40 -3.71 -3.37
N CYS A 69 -11.65 -4.19 -3.21
CA CYS A 69 -12.21 -4.75 -1.98
C CYS A 69 -12.25 -3.84 -0.73
N GLN A 70 -11.88 -2.57 -0.85
CA GLN A 70 -12.04 -1.59 0.22
C GLN A 70 -12.49 -0.24 -0.34
N ASP A 71 -13.00 0.63 0.52
CA ASP A 71 -13.28 2.01 0.14
C ASP A 71 -11.98 2.73 -0.22
N THR A 72 -12.08 3.73 -1.08
CA THR A 72 -10.96 4.62 -1.37
C THR A 72 -10.49 5.35 -0.11
N VAL A 73 -9.18 5.47 0.02
CA VAL A 73 -8.53 6.20 1.10
C VAL A 73 -8.30 7.64 0.67
N THR A 74 -8.17 8.57 1.61
CA THR A 74 -7.78 9.94 1.25
C THR A 74 -6.32 9.96 0.84
N ASP A 75 -6.06 10.36 -0.39
CA ASP A 75 -4.73 10.70 -0.86
C ASP A 75 -4.73 12.09 -1.51
N SER A 76 -3.53 12.60 -1.79
CA SER A 76 -3.31 13.90 -2.42
C SER A 76 -3.86 14.00 -3.85
N THR A 77 -4.06 12.87 -4.52
CA THR A 77 -4.51 12.81 -5.91
C THR A 77 -6.01 13.03 -5.99
N CYS A 78 -6.76 12.58 -4.98
CA CYS A 78 -8.18 12.79 -4.87
C CYS A 78 -8.56 13.71 -3.70
N SER A 79 -8.22 15.00 -3.83
CA SER A 79 -8.50 16.01 -2.80
C SER A 79 -9.98 16.24 -2.48
N CYS A 80 -10.89 15.81 -3.37
CA CYS A 80 -12.33 15.88 -3.19
C CYS A 80 -12.98 14.50 -2.91
N CYS A 81 -12.18 13.43 -2.77
CA CYS A 81 -12.68 12.14 -2.30
C CYS A 81 -13.04 12.25 -0.82
N THR A 82 -14.24 11.81 -0.48
CA THR A 82 -14.63 11.63 0.92
C THR A 82 -14.25 10.20 1.32
N PRO A 83 -13.29 9.99 2.22
CA PRO A 83 -12.86 8.64 2.59
C PRO A 83 -14.03 7.82 3.11
N ASN A 84 -13.99 6.50 2.88
CA ASN A 84 -15.01 5.55 3.33
C ASN A 84 -16.43 5.81 2.76
N THR A 85 -16.53 6.50 1.63
CA THR A 85 -17.83 6.74 0.97
C THR A 85 -17.91 6.27 -0.46
N ALA A 86 -16.82 5.79 -1.06
CA ALA A 86 -16.88 5.00 -2.28
C ALA A 86 -15.62 4.17 -2.53
N THR A 87 -15.75 3.08 -3.27
CA THR A 87 -14.62 2.26 -3.81
C THR A 87 -14.00 2.85 -5.06
N GLY A 88 -14.66 3.84 -5.66
CA GLY A 88 -14.17 4.57 -6.81
C GLY A 88 -14.64 6.01 -6.83
N TYR A 89 -13.92 6.85 -7.54
CA TYR A 89 -14.26 8.22 -7.87
C TYR A 89 -13.87 8.50 -9.30
N SER A 90 -14.67 9.30 -10.00
CA SER A 90 -14.22 9.99 -11.22
C SER A 90 -14.10 11.47 -10.93
N MET A 91 -13.12 12.10 -11.57
CA MET A 91 -12.77 13.49 -11.35
C MET A 91 -12.65 14.21 -12.68
N LYS A 92 -13.48 15.25 -12.84
CA LYS A 92 -13.42 16.18 -13.97
C LYS A 92 -13.56 17.59 -13.43
N ASP A 93 -12.69 18.51 -13.83
CA ASP A 93 -12.72 19.92 -13.41
C ASP A 93 -12.78 20.13 -11.88
N LYS A 94 -11.99 19.35 -11.12
CA LYS A 94 -11.94 19.33 -9.64
C LYS A 94 -13.25 18.91 -8.96
N LYS A 95 -14.22 18.36 -9.69
CA LYS A 95 -15.43 17.75 -9.12
C LYS A 95 -15.24 16.24 -9.04
N CYS A 96 -15.38 15.71 -7.83
CA CYS A 96 -15.38 14.28 -7.57
C CYS A 96 -16.80 13.73 -7.65
N THR A 97 -16.99 12.70 -8.46
CA THR A 97 -18.22 11.90 -8.50
C THR A 97 -17.91 10.54 -7.89
N PRO A 98 -18.50 10.19 -6.73
CA PRO A 98 -18.31 8.88 -6.12
C PRO A 98 -18.98 7.79 -6.94
N TRP A 99 -18.26 6.69 -7.15
CA TRP A 99 -18.74 5.47 -7.77
C TRP A 99 -18.78 4.39 -6.72
N GLY A 100 -19.93 4.32 -6.06
CA GLY A 100 -20.32 3.15 -5.32
C GLY A 100 -19.65 2.92 -3.96
N GLN A 101 -20.37 2.40 -2.96
CA GLN A 101 -19.84 1.89 -1.69
C GLN A 101 -19.91 0.37 -1.57
N ILE A 102 -18.92 -0.24 -0.91
CA ILE A 102 -18.93 -1.68 -0.54
C ILE A 102 -20.21 -2.00 0.22
N SER A 103 -21.16 -2.59 -0.50
CA SER A 103 -22.44 -3.02 0.03
C SER A 103 -22.39 -4.51 0.41
N ASN A 104 -21.65 -5.29 -0.37
CA ASN A 104 -21.40 -6.72 -0.19
C ASN A 104 -19.95 -7.00 -0.58
N GLY A 105 -19.32 -8.04 0.00
CA GLY A 105 -18.02 -8.55 -0.45
C GLY A 105 -18.09 -9.05 -1.90
N VAL A 106 -17.02 -9.67 -2.40
CA VAL A 106 -16.99 -10.19 -3.78
C VAL A 106 -18.13 -11.20 -4.01
N THR A 107 -19.21 -10.79 -4.70
CA THR A 107 -20.49 -11.54 -4.72
C THR A 107 -20.62 -12.56 -5.84
N TYR A 108 -19.93 -12.37 -6.96
CA TYR A 108 -20.09 -13.22 -8.13
C TYR A 108 -18.82 -13.19 -8.99
N GLY A 109 -18.36 -14.38 -9.39
CA GLY A 109 -17.34 -14.58 -10.40
C GLY A 109 -17.93 -15.46 -11.51
N TYR A 110 -17.86 -14.99 -12.75
CA TYR A 110 -18.16 -15.81 -13.92
C TYR A 110 -16.83 -16.30 -14.50
N ILE A 111 -16.71 -17.62 -14.69
CA ILE A 111 -15.59 -18.24 -15.42
C ILE A 111 -16.12 -18.48 -16.82
N ASP A 112 -15.54 -17.80 -17.81
CA ASP A 112 -15.84 -18.09 -19.21
C ASP A 112 -15.35 -19.53 -19.52
N PRO A 113 -16.25 -20.44 -19.93
CA PRO A 113 -15.87 -21.83 -20.20
C PRO A 113 -14.98 -21.98 -21.44
N ASP A 114 -14.96 -20.99 -22.33
CA ASP A 114 -14.18 -21.01 -23.57
C ASP A 114 -12.85 -20.25 -23.45
N ASP A 115 -12.67 -19.45 -22.40
CA ASP A 115 -11.44 -18.72 -22.14
C ASP A 115 -10.47 -19.55 -21.28
N THR A 116 -9.41 -20.07 -21.91
CA THR A 116 -8.31 -20.72 -21.17
C THR A 116 -7.56 -19.76 -20.24
N SER A 117 -7.74 -18.45 -20.42
CA SER A 117 -7.26 -17.40 -19.51
C SER A 117 -8.36 -17.06 -18.51
N VAL A 118 -8.32 -17.73 -17.35
CA VAL A 118 -9.22 -17.61 -16.20
C VAL A 118 -9.45 -16.14 -15.78
N GLY A 119 -10.41 -15.43 -16.41
CA GLY A 119 -10.83 -14.11 -15.95
C GLY A 119 -11.94 -14.24 -14.93
N VAL A 120 -11.74 -13.76 -13.70
CA VAL A 120 -12.80 -13.64 -12.71
C VAL A 120 -13.42 -12.24 -12.85
N SER A 121 -14.61 -12.16 -13.45
CA SER A 121 -15.41 -10.93 -13.45
C SER A 121 -15.98 -10.68 -12.05
N LEU A 122 -15.42 -9.73 -11.29
CA LEU A 122 -15.89 -9.34 -9.95
C LEU A 122 -16.91 -8.20 -10.01
N THR A 123 -18.18 -8.56 -10.09
CA THR A 123 -19.25 -7.57 -10.05
C THR A 123 -19.53 -7.15 -8.61
N THR A 124 -18.99 -6.02 -8.17
CA THR A 124 -19.37 -5.45 -6.88
C THR A 124 -20.36 -4.32 -7.09
N THR A 125 -21.66 -4.59 -6.98
CA THR A 125 -22.66 -3.54 -7.17
C THR A 125 -22.68 -2.62 -5.97
N TYR A 126 -22.31 -1.39 -6.24
CA TYR A 126 -22.15 -0.41 -5.22
C TYR A 126 -23.22 0.68 -5.38
N THR A 127 -24.14 0.83 -4.41
CA THR A 127 -25.28 1.74 -4.52
C THR A 127 -25.13 2.92 -3.56
N ASN A 128 -25.15 4.14 -4.11
CA ASN A 128 -25.14 5.37 -3.30
C ASN A 128 -26.57 5.68 -2.83
N SER A 129 -26.77 6.05 -1.56
CA SER A 129 -28.11 6.32 -0.99
C SER A 129 -28.65 7.73 -1.29
N GLY A 130 -28.05 8.44 -2.26
CA GLY A 130 -28.41 9.81 -2.65
C GLY A 130 -28.42 9.97 -4.16
N HIS A 131 -29.34 10.80 -4.67
CA HIS A 131 -29.72 10.95 -6.09
C HIS A 131 -28.61 10.68 -7.12
N GLN A 132 -28.84 9.64 -7.94
CA GLN A 132 -28.02 9.04 -9.01
C GLN A 132 -27.15 7.86 -8.55
N ASN A 133 -27.74 6.66 -8.63
CA ASN A 133 -27.18 5.37 -8.20
C ASN A 133 -26.09 4.86 -9.17
N GLY A 134 -24.97 5.56 -9.32
CA GLY A 134 -23.84 5.03 -10.10
C GLY A 134 -23.29 3.74 -9.51
N SER A 135 -23.12 2.67 -10.29
CA SER A 135 -22.41 1.45 -9.87
C SER A 135 -21.06 1.30 -10.58
N GLN A 136 -20.13 0.56 -9.96
CA GLN A 136 -18.82 0.26 -10.52
C GLN A 136 -18.63 -1.27 -10.53
N ILE A 137 -18.12 -1.82 -11.62
CA ILE A 137 -17.95 -3.25 -11.85
C ILE A 137 -16.48 -3.48 -12.20
N TYR A 138 -15.83 -4.46 -11.58
CA TYR A 138 -14.45 -4.82 -11.89
C TYR A 138 -14.42 -6.15 -12.62
N HIS A 139 -13.78 -6.20 -13.78
CA HIS A 139 -13.49 -7.45 -14.46
C HIS A 139 -11.99 -7.73 -14.28
N LEU A 140 -11.65 -8.75 -13.49
CA LEU A 140 -10.26 -9.12 -13.23
C LEU A 140 -9.86 -10.30 -14.15
N PHE A 141 -9.03 -10.03 -15.15
CA PHE A 141 -8.53 -11.01 -16.10
C PHE A 141 -7.23 -11.63 -15.59
N CYS A 142 -7.10 -12.95 -15.67
CA CYS A 142 -5.83 -13.62 -15.39
C CYS A 142 -4.76 -13.13 -16.37
N ASN A 143 -3.67 -12.63 -15.81
CA ASN A 143 -2.43 -12.42 -16.52
C ASN A 143 -1.29 -12.76 -15.56
N GLU A 144 -0.63 -13.89 -15.78
CA GLU A 144 0.44 -14.40 -14.90
C GLU A 144 1.62 -13.40 -14.76
N ASN A 145 1.77 -12.48 -15.71
CA ASN A 145 2.84 -11.49 -15.74
C ASN A 145 2.45 -10.10 -15.18
N ALA A 146 1.21 -9.91 -14.68
CA ALA A 146 0.74 -8.61 -14.20
C ALA A 146 0.38 -8.67 -12.71
N GLU A 147 0.94 -7.80 -11.87
CA GLU A 147 0.48 -7.66 -10.48
C GLU A 147 -0.96 -7.14 -10.42
N PHE A 148 -1.19 -5.97 -11.01
CA PHE A 148 -2.49 -5.35 -11.23
C PHE A 148 -2.30 -4.25 -12.27
N GLY A 149 -2.97 -4.37 -13.41
CA GLY A 149 -2.94 -3.37 -14.48
C GLY A 149 -4.35 -3.06 -14.94
N ILE A 150 -4.73 -1.79 -14.96
CA ILE A 150 -6.01 -1.35 -15.53
C ILE A 150 -5.87 -1.39 -17.04
N MET A 151 -6.66 -2.26 -17.69
CA MET A 151 -6.64 -2.45 -19.14
C MET A 151 -7.53 -1.45 -19.85
N SER A 152 -8.77 -1.30 -19.38
CA SER A 152 -9.74 -0.39 -19.99
C SER A 152 -10.86 -0.05 -19.01
N VAL A 153 -11.48 1.10 -19.24
CA VAL A 153 -12.66 1.54 -18.50
C VAL A 153 -13.74 1.97 -19.47
N TYR A 154 -14.94 1.46 -19.24
CA TYR A 154 -16.12 1.79 -20.02
C TYR A 154 -17.16 2.41 -19.11
N GLN A 155 -17.56 3.65 -19.41
CA GLN A 155 -18.76 4.22 -18.83
C GLN A 155 -19.95 3.78 -19.69
N ILE A 156 -20.82 2.97 -19.10
CA ILE A 156 -22.02 2.50 -19.77
C ILE A 156 -23.16 3.44 -19.39
N ALA A 157 -23.69 4.13 -20.40
CA ALA A 157 -24.80 5.06 -20.29
C ALA A 157 -26.14 4.35 -20.10
N THR A 158 -26.28 3.55 -19.04
CA THR A 158 -27.57 3.02 -18.59
C THR A 158 -28.22 3.97 -17.58
N ASN A 159 -29.47 3.68 -17.21
CA ASN A 159 -30.15 4.33 -16.09
C ASN A 159 -30.48 3.27 -15.01
N PRO A 160 -29.72 3.20 -13.90
CA PRO A 160 -28.67 4.13 -13.51
C PRO A 160 -27.34 3.91 -14.27
N PRO A 161 -26.46 4.92 -14.34
CA PRO A 161 -25.17 4.79 -15.02
C PRO A 161 -24.28 3.80 -14.28
N HIS A 162 -23.42 3.08 -15.01
CA HIS A 162 -22.39 2.27 -14.37
C HIS A 162 -21.05 2.35 -15.10
N ILE A 163 -19.99 2.05 -14.37
CA ILE A 163 -18.63 1.98 -14.88
C ILE A 163 -18.17 0.52 -14.82
N GLU A 164 -17.64 0.02 -15.93
CA GLU A 164 -16.93 -1.25 -15.99
C GLU A 164 -15.43 -1.00 -16.09
N ILE A 165 -14.65 -1.70 -15.28
CA ILE A 165 -13.20 -1.56 -15.17
C ILE A 165 -12.56 -2.92 -15.41
N ASN A 166 -11.91 -3.05 -16.55
CA ASN A 166 -11.18 -4.24 -16.91
C ASN A 166 -9.75 -4.12 -16.37
N CYS A 167 -9.32 -5.10 -15.59
CA CYS A 167 -7.98 -5.15 -15.01
C CYS A 167 -7.33 -6.50 -15.29
N ALA A 168 -6.06 -6.51 -15.68
CA ALA A 168 -5.25 -7.72 -15.74
C ALA A 168 -4.51 -7.92 -14.40
N THR A 169 -4.55 -9.13 -13.85
CA THR A 169 -3.84 -9.46 -12.61
C THR A 169 -3.56 -10.96 -12.51
N LYS A 170 -2.39 -11.31 -11.96
CA LYS A 170 -2.01 -12.68 -11.68
C LYS A 170 -2.88 -13.28 -10.57
N TYR A 171 -3.43 -12.47 -9.68
CA TYR A 171 -4.29 -12.94 -8.58
C TYR A 171 -5.68 -13.41 -9.06
N ALA A 172 -6.03 -13.14 -10.32
CA ALA A 172 -7.18 -13.75 -10.99
C ALA A 172 -6.85 -15.11 -11.63
N CYS A 173 -5.58 -15.54 -11.65
CA CYS A 173 -5.16 -16.82 -12.21
C CYS A 173 -5.33 -17.97 -11.22
N LYS A 174 -5.85 -19.10 -11.70
CA LYS A 174 -6.06 -20.35 -10.93
C LYS A 174 -4.77 -20.99 -10.41
N ASN A 175 -3.63 -20.70 -11.02
CA ASN A 175 -2.35 -21.34 -10.69
C ASN A 175 -1.55 -20.59 -9.61
N VAL A 176 -2.07 -19.47 -9.08
CA VAL A 176 -1.40 -18.80 -7.96
C VAL A 176 -1.66 -19.63 -6.70
N PRO A 177 -0.63 -20.22 -6.07
CA PRO A 177 -0.82 -20.93 -4.81
C PRO A 177 -1.45 -19.95 -3.81
N SER A 178 -2.49 -20.39 -3.09
CA SER A 178 -3.06 -19.61 -2.00
C SER A 178 -1.90 -19.24 -1.06
N PRO A 179 -1.59 -17.95 -0.86
CA PRO A 179 -0.41 -17.57 -0.11
C PRO A 179 -0.55 -18.15 1.30
N THR A 180 0.50 -18.84 1.75
CA THR A 180 0.62 -19.22 3.15
C THR A 180 0.54 -17.91 3.95
N PRO A 181 -0.29 -17.80 5.00
CA PRO A 181 -0.56 -16.53 5.67
C PRO A 181 0.76 -15.82 6.00
N THR A 182 1.07 -14.81 5.21
CA THR A 182 2.29 -14.02 5.32
C THR A 182 2.15 -13.18 6.59
N PRO A 183 3.15 -13.12 7.49
CA PRO A 183 3.16 -12.12 8.54
C PRO A 183 2.97 -10.77 7.85
N HIS A 184 1.96 -10.03 8.29
CA HIS A 184 1.62 -8.71 7.76
C HIS A 184 2.82 -7.78 8.00
N ILE A 185 3.66 -7.61 6.99
CA ILE A 185 4.65 -6.54 6.97
C ILE A 185 3.95 -5.38 6.27
N ASP A 186 3.65 -4.32 7.01
CA ASP A 186 3.11 -3.10 6.42
C ASP A 186 4.11 -2.61 5.36
N PRO A 187 3.74 -2.58 4.06
CA PRO A 187 4.65 -2.08 3.04
C PRO A 187 4.97 -0.63 3.36
N THR A 188 6.27 -0.36 3.50
CA THR A 188 6.77 1.01 3.64
C THR A 188 7.36 1.44 2.31
N ILE A 189 7.69 2.71 2.16
CA ILE A 189 8.36 3.21 0.94
C ILE A 189 9.65 2.42 0.64
N CYS A 190 10.29 1.83 1.65
CA CYS A 190 11.58 1.14 1.51
C CYS A 190 11.54 -0.39 1.69
N LYS A 191 10.35 -0.96 1.93
CA LYS A 191 10.18 -2.41 2.09
C LYS A 191 8.96 -2.89 1.33
N THR A 192 9.16 -3.92 0.53
CA THR A 192 8.07 -4.56 -0.21
C THR A 192 8.20 -6.06 -0.17
N ILE A 193 7.07 -6.76 -0.26
CA ILE A 193 7.02 -8.19 -0.54
C ILE A 193 6.62 -8.33 -2.00
N TYR A 194 7.44 -9.03 -2.77
CA TYR A 194 7.16 -9.31 -4.18
C TYR A 194 7.46 -10.78 -4.47
N ASN A 195 6.50 -11.52 -5.03
CA ASN A 195 6.59 -12.97 -5.26
C ASN A 195 7.02 -13.76 -3.99
N ASP A 196 6.41 -13.46 -2.85
CA ASP A 196 6.73 -14.05 -1.53
C ASP A 196 8.18 -13.84 -1.04
N GLN A 197 8.93 -12.95 -1.69
CA GLN A 197 10.26 -12.52 -1.28
C GLN A 197 10.21 -11.13 -0.69
N LEU A 198 10.95 -10.90 0.40
CA LEU A 198 11.11 -9.58 1.01
C LEU A 198 12.25 -8.85 0.32
N TYR A 199 11.99 -7.61 -0.08
CA TYR A 199 13.00 -6.64 -0.47
C TYR A 199 13.03 -5.54 0.57
N ASP A 200 14.18 -5.33 1.20
CA ASP A 200 14.40 -4.33 2.24
C ASP A 200 15.54 -3.39 1.81
N LEU A 201 15.14 -2.23 1.28
CA LEU A 201 16.06 -1.18 0.85
C LEU A 201 16.34 -0.17 1.97
N GLU A 202 15.85 -0.36 3.21
CA GLU A 202 16.13 0.56 4.32
C GLU A 202 17.65 0.80 4.52
N PRO A 203 18.54 -0.20 4.34
CA PRO A 203 19.98 0.04 4.40
C PRO A 203 20.52 0.97 3.29
N LEU A 204 19.79 1.12 2.19
CA LEU A 204 20.11 2.03 1.09
C LEU A 204 19.51 3.42 1.27
N LYS A 205 18.79 3.69 2.37
CA LYS A 205 18.11 4.97 2.61
C LYS A 205 19.11 6.09 2.88
N MET A 206 19.66 6.60 1.79
CA MET A 206 20.67 7.66 1.76
C MET A 206 20.53 8.47 0.46
N GLN A 207 21.33 9.53 0.37
CA GLN A 207 21.37 10.42 -0.79
C GLN A 207 22.66 10.19 -1.57
N TYR A 208 22.53 10.12 -2.90
CA TYR A 208 23.58 9.91 -3.87
C TYR A 208 23.74 11.15 -4.75
N HIS A 209 24.97 11.36 -5.20
CA HIS A 209 25.35 12.44 -6.09
C HIS A 209 26.16 11.84 -7.23
N VAL A 210 25.64 11.96 -8.45
CA VAL A 210 26.24 11.38 -9.65
C VAL A 210 26.32 12.44 -10.73
N GLN A 211 27.50 12.63 -11.29
CA GLN A 211 27.69 13.49 -12.45
C GLN A 211 27.75 12.61 -13.69
N ASP A 212 26.79 12.79 -14.60
CA ASP A 212 26.83 12.10 -15.89
C ASP A 212 27.73 12.89 -16.84
N SER A 213 28.83 12.24 -17.26
CA SER A 213 29.78 12.81 -18.20
C SER A 213 29.22 12.99 -19.61
N VAL A 214 28.16 12.26 -19.98
CA VAL A 214 27.59 12.27 -21.35
C VAL A 214 26.62 13.43 -21.51
N SER A 215 25.59 13.52 -20.66
CA SER A 215 24.62 14.63 -20.68
C SER A 215 25.19 15.91 -20.06
N GLY A 216 26.23 15.80 -19.23
CA GLY A 216 26.77 16.91 -18.44
C GLY A 216 25.85 17.31 -17.28
N LEU A 217 24.81 16.53 -16.99
CA LEU A 217 23.89 16.75 -15.88
C LEU A 217 24.46 16.21 -14.57
N THR A 218 24.07 16.85 -13.48
CA THR A 218 24.34 16.40 -12.13
C THR A 218 23.07 15.90 -11.49
N TYR A 219 23.05 14.62 -11.10
CA TYR A 219 21.91 13.96 -10.48
C TYR A 219 22.08 13.92 -8.96
N PHE A 220 21.05 14.35 -8.25
CA PHE A 220 20.91 14.20 -6.80
C PHE A 220 19.76 13.25 -6.53
N LEU A 221 20.04 12.10 -5.93
CA LEU A 221 19.13 10.97 -5.90
C LEU A 221 18.99 10.46 -4.47
N GLY A 222 17.78 10.32 -3.95
CA GLY A 222 17.47 9.67 -2.68
C GLY A 222 16.90 8.29 -2.95
N VAL A 223 17.30 7.29 -2.16
CA VAL A 223 16.58 6.01 -2.14
C VAL A 223 15.68 6.03 -0.91
N CYS A 224 14.36 5.93 -1.10
CA CYS A 224 13.36 5.99 -0.04
C CYS A 224 13.42 7.23 0.88
N THR A 225 14.02 8.31 0.42
CA THR A 225 14.14 9.58 1.16
C THR A 225 14.13 10.74 0.19
N ASN A 226 13.68 11.90 0.66
CA ASN A 226 13.85 13.14 -0.08
C ASN A 226 15.33 13.56 -0.13
N VAL A 227 15.69 14.28 -1.20
CA VAL A 227 16.99 14.94 -1.35
C VAL A 227 16.98 16.25 -0.58
N THR A 228 17.99 16.49 0.24
CA THR A 228 18.07 17.68 1.11
C THR A 228 18.90 18.80 0.49
N THR A 229 18.67 20.05 0.93
CA THR A 229 19.36 21.26 0.45
C THR A 229 20.86 21.26 0.70
N ARG A 230 21.32 20.48 1.70
CA ARG A 230 22.74 20.26 1.95
C ARG A 230 23.43 19.61 0.76
N TYR A 231 22.73 18.76 0.02
CA TYR A 231 23.25 18.06 -1.15
C TYR A 231 22.95 18.79 -2.44
N CYS A 232 21.79 19.46 -2.54
CA CYS A 232 21.39 20.22 -3.71
C CYS A 232 20.92 21.63 -3.33
N PRO A 233 21.74 22.68 -3.53
CA PRO A 233 21.44 24.04 -3.06
C PRO A 233 20.23 24.71 -3.72
N CYS A 234 19.90 24.30 -4.95
CA CYS A 234 18.76 24.79 -5.72
C CYS A 234 17.48 23.97 -5.49
N CYS A 235 17.58 22.83 -4.79
CA CYS A 235 16.48 21.90 -4.61
C CYS A 235 15.64 22.26 -3.38
N ASP A 236 14.32 22.07 -3.47
CA ASP A 236 13.44 22.12 -2.32
C ASP A 236 13.55 20.78 -1.54
N PRO A 237 14.01 20.79 -0.27
CA PRO A 237 14.48 19.61 0.44
C PRO A 237 13.39 18.59 0.79
N ASP A 238 12.12 18.97 0.67
CA ASP A 238 10.98 18.15 1.09
C ASP A 238 10.10 17.69 -0.09
N LEU A 239 10.49 18.04 -1.32
CA LEU A 239 9.59 17.97 -2.46
C LEU A 239 9.84 16.77 -3.37
N ALA A 240 11.06 16.23 -3.38
CA ALA A 240 11.43 15.21 -4.35
C ALA A 240 12.55 14.27 -3.91
N VAL A 241 12.47 13.06 -4.47
CA VAL A 241 13.42 11.96 -4.31
C VAL A 241 14.55 12.05 -5.33
N GLY A 242 14.37 12.80 -6.41
CA GLY A 242 15.40 12.97 -7.41
C GLY A 242 15.37 14.33 -8.06
N TRP A 243 16.55 14.85 -8.36
CA TRP A 243 16.76 16.08 -9.10
C TRP A 243 17.86 15.92 -10.13
N ALA A 244 17.70 16.52 -11.30
CA ALA A 244 18.75 16.73 -12.27
C ALA A 244 19.08 18.22 -12.32
N MET A 245 20.36 18.56 -12.30
CA MET A 245 20.86 19.92 -12.40
C MET A 245 21.72 20.06 -13.65
N ASP A 246 21.39 21.05 -14.48
CA ASP A 246 22.20 21.38 -15.65
C ASP A 246 23.45 22.18 -15.29
N GLN A 247 24.31 22.43 -16.27
CA GLN A 247 25.55 23.20 -16.08
C GLN A 247 25.31 24.67 -15.72
N ASN A 248 24.09 25.18 -15.89
CA ASN A 248 23.69 26.54 -15.51
C ASN A 248 23.10 26.59 -14.09
N GLY A 249 23.02 25.46 -13.40
CA GLY A 249 22.43 25.35 -12.07
C GLY A 249 20.89 25.34 -12.08
N VAL A 250 20.26 25.07 -13.22
CA VAL A 250 18.81 24.89 -13.34
C VAL A 250 18.47 23.47 -12.92
N CYS A 251 17.57 23.35 -11.94
CA CYS A 251 17.24 22.08 -11.30
C CYS A 251 15.84 21.62 -11.69
N GLU A 252 15.73 20.38 -12.14
CA GLU A 252 14.51 19.72 -12.57
C GLU A 252 14.20 18.52 -11.66
N ILE A 253 12.93 18.36 -11.31
CA ILE A 253 12.46 17.29 -10.44
C ILE A 253 12.29 15.99 -11.23
N LEU A 254 12.75 14.88 -10.69
CA LEU A 254 12.66 13.56 -11.32
C LEU A 254 11.59 12.66 -10.69
N GLY A 255 11.22 12.85 -9.42
CA GLY A 255 10.19 12.02 -8.76
C GLY A 255 9.86 12.44 -7.33
N ASP A 256 8.66 12.08 -6.86
CA ASP A 256 8.13 12.36 -5.51
C ASP A 256 8.09 11.08 -4.66
N LEU A 257 8.47 11.18 -3.38
CA LEU A 257 8.54 10.09 -2.42
C LEU A 257 7.18 9.44 -2.17
N ASN A 258 6.12 10.24 -2.16
CA ASN A 258 4.77 9.78 -1.89
C ASN A 258 4.07 9.21 -3.12
N ASN A 259 4.78 9.11 -4.25
CA ASN A 259 4.25 8.61 -5.50
C ASN A 259 5.19 7.54 -6.06
N ASN A 260 5.30 6.43 -5.32
CA ASN A 260 6.19 5.33 -5.66
C ASN A 260 5.47 4.06 -6.09
N LEU A 261 6.15 3.26 -6.91
CA LEU A 261 5.66 1.97 -7.38
C LEU A 261 6.82 0.96 -7.44
N TRP A 262 6.58 -0.23 -6.90
CA TRP A 262 7.49 -1.36 -6.97
C TRP A 262 7.16 -2.28 -8.15
N GLN A 263 8.17 -2.82 -8.82
CA GLN A 263 8.01 -3.79 -9.90
C GLN A 263 9.22 -4.73 -9.93
N ALA A 264 9.06 -6.03 -10.18
CA ALA A 264 10.21 -6.90 -10.44
C ALA A 264 10.84 -6.62 -11.80
N ILE A 265 12.12 -6.95 -11.89
CA ILE A 265 12.88 -6.92 -13.13
C ILE A 265 12.90 -8.35 -13.67
N ASP A 266 11.84 -8.75 -14.37
CA ASP A 266 11.66 -10.10 -14.91
C ASP A 266 12.34 -10.30 -16.29
N ASN A 267 12.85 -9.21 -16.88
CA ASN A 267 13.18 -9.16 -18.31
C ASN A 267 14.65 -9.47 -18.66
N TYR A 268 15.47 -9.87 -17.68
CA TYR A 268 16.80 -10.40 -17.97
C TYR A 268 16.71 -11.93 -17.99
N SER A 269 17.06 -12.53 -19.12
CA SER A 269 17.21 -13.99 -19.32
C SER A 269 18.44 -14.56 -18.58
N ASP A 270 18.85 -13.89 -17.50
CA ASP A 270 20.13 -14.01 -16.80
C ASP A 270 19.86 -14.00 -15.27
N PRO A 271 20.71 -14.59 -14.41
CA PRO A 271 20.43 -14.92 -13.00
C PRO A 271 20.36 -13.71 -12.05
N TYR A 272 20.19 -12.50 -12.58
CA TYR A 272 20.21 -11.21 -11.87
C TYR A 272 18.80 -10.65 -11.65
N ALA A 273 17.88 -11.48 -11.17
CA ALA A 273 16.55 -11.04 -10.77
C ALA A 273 16.66 -9.95 -9.70
N GLY A 274 16.08 -8.78 -9.96
CA GLY A 274 16.17 -7.60 -9.12
C GLY A 274 14.81 -6.94 -8.91
N ILE A 275 14.83 -5.80 -8.24
CA ILE A 275 13.61 -5.02 -7.94
C ILE A 275 13.76 -3.60 -8.46
N SER A 276 12.69 -3.07 -9.06
CA SER A 276 12.59 -1.70 -9.53
C SER A 276 11.72 -0.87 -8.59
N LEU A 277 12.18 0.32 -8.24
CA LEU A 277 11.44 1.32 -7.46
C LEU A 277 11.31 2.60 -8.28
N ARG A 278 10.07 2.91 -8.65
CA ARG A 278 9.72 4.08 -9.48
C ARG A 278 9.19 5.19 -8.60
N TYR A 279 9.52 6.42 -8.93
CA TYR A 279 8.99 7.64 -8.35
C TYR A 279 8.46 8.54 -9.46
N MET A 280 7.22 9.01 -9.32
CA MET A 280 6.54 9.81 -10.35
C MET A 280 6.34 11.24 -9.87
N HIS A 281 6.77 12.22 -10.67
CA HIS A 281 6.53 13.63 -10.35
C HIS A 281 5.07 14.03 -10.65
N ARG A 282 4.44 14.80 -9.76
CA ARG A 282 3.02 15.22 -9.83
C ARG A 282 2.77 16.49 -10.64
N GLY A 283 3.80 17.07 -11.26
CA GLY A 283 3.69 18.32 -12.02
C GLY A 283 2.81 18.17 -13.26
N GLY A 284 1.67 18.89 -13.30
CA GLY A 284 0.83 19.01 -14.48
C GLY A 284 1.52 19.86 -15.56
N GLY A 285 2.00 19.21 -16.61
CA GLY A 285 2.63 19.84 -17.78
C GLY A 285 3.22 18.77 -18.71
N GLN A 286 3.65 19.15 -19.92
CA GLN A 286 4.24 18.24 -20.94
C GLN A 286 5.62 17.64 -20.55
N ARG A 287 5.97 17.64 -19.26
CA ARG A 287 7.27 17.15 -18.74
C ARG A 287 7.10 16.40 -17.42
N ALA A 288 6.09 15.53 -17.33
CA ALA A 288 6.07 14.54 -16.27
C ALA A 288 7.33 13.67 -16.45
N ARG A 289 8.26 13.75 -15.49
CA ARG A 289 9.43 12.89 -15.44
C ARG A 289 9.21 11.76 -14.44
N LEU A 290 9.75 10.61 -14.78
CA LEU A 290 9.75 9.42 -13.94
C LEU A 290 11.19 9.09 -13.57
N LEU A 291 11.43 8.89 -12.29
CA LEU A 291 12.69 8.35 -11.79
C LEU A 291 12.49 6.87 -11.49
N ARG A 292 13.33 6.00 -12.04
CA ARG A 292 13.29 4.56 -11.79
C ARG A 292 14.64 4.10 -11.29
N PHE A 293 14.69 3.51 -10.09
CA PHE A 293 15.85 2.76 -9.64
C PHE A 293 15.67 1.28 -9.97
N ASP A 294 16.62 0.70 -10.67
CA ASP A 294 16.68 -0.73 -10.96
C ASP A 294 17.77 -1.36 -10.09
N PHE A 295 17.35 -1.97 -8.97
CA PHE A 295 18.26 -2.63 -8.02
C PHE A 295 18.55 -4.05 -8.49
N ILE A 296 19.72 -4.23 -9.10
CA ILE A 296 20.15 -5.51 -9.63
C ILE A 296 20.77 -6.34 -8.50
N CYS A 297 20.34 -7.58 -8.33
CA CYS A 297 20.88 -8.45 -7.29
C CYS A 297 22.37 -8.71 -7.50
N GLU A 298 23.20 -8.29 -6.55
CA GLU A 298 24.63 -8.59 -6.51
C GLU A 298 25.05 -8.94 -5.07
N GLU A 299 25.48 -10.17 -4.82
CA GLU A 299 25.90 -10.65 -3.49
C GLU A 299 27.29 -10.14 -3.06
N SER A 300 27.56 -8.84 -3.22
CA SER A 300 28.81 -8.24 -2.75
C SER A 300 28.71 -7.71 -1.32
N GLU A 301 29.85 -7.61 -0.62
CA GLU A 301 29.89 -6.97 0.71
C GLU A 301 29.64 -5.45 0.63
N ASN A 302 29.84 -4.87 -0.56
CA ASN A 302 29.65 -3.45 -0.80
C ASN A 302 28.15 -3.10 -0.75
N PRO A 303 27.81 -1.88 -0.31
CA PRO A 303 26.43 -1.41 -0.34
C PRO A 303 25.86 -1.26 -1.76
N GLY A 304 26.70 -1.42 -2.79
CA GLY A 304 26.36 -1.10 -4.16
C GLY A 304 26.65 0.37 -4.47
N HIS A 305 26.61 0.69 -5.76
CA HIS A 305 26.77 2.04 -6.28
C HIS A 305 25.98 2.16 -7.57
N ILE A 306 25.68 3.40 -7.97
CA ILE A 306 25.03 3.67 -9.24
C ILE A 306 26.04 3.40 -10.36
N THR A 307 25.70 2.49 -11.27
CA THR A 307 26.58 2.13 -12.39
C THR A 307 26.18 2.82 -13.69
N GLU A 308 24.92 3.18 -13.83
CA GLU A 308 24.38 3.74 -15.06
C GLU A 308 23.20 4.68 -14.77
N ILE A 309 23.14 5.77 -15.53
CA ILE A 309 21.97 6.64 -15.61
C ILE A 309 21.64 6.79 -17.10
N ASP A 310 20.44 6.40 -17.50
CA ASP A 310 19.95 6.52 -18.87
C ASP A 310 18.68 7.39 -18.89
N GLU A 311 18.50 8.17 -19.95
CA GLU A 311 17.29 8.95 -20.20
C GLU A 311 16.55 8.38 -21.40
N ASP A 312 15.42 7.73 -21.14
CA ASP A 312 14.54 7.26 -22.22
C ASP A 312 13.82 8.47 -22.83
N ALA A 313 14.10 8.75 -24.11
CA ALA A 313 13.51 9.84 -24.90
C ALA A 313 12.05 9.60 -25.33
N SER A 314 11.34 8.67 -24.67
CA SER A 314 9.91 8.43 -24.90
C SER A 314 9.04 9.66 -24.60
N SER A 315 7.73 9.58 -24.92
CA SER A 315 6.76 10.64 -24.65
C SER A 315 6.63 11.03 -23.17
N THR A 316 7.16 10.21 -22.26
CA THR A 316 7.29 10.50 -20.83
C THR A 316 8.73 10.21 -20.43
N PRO A 317 9.60 11.23 -20.33
CA PRO A 317 11.02 11.01 -20.09
C PRO A 317 11.23 10.25 -18.78
N VAL A 318 11.95 9.12 -18.87
CA VAL A 318 12.29 8.28 -17.72
C VAL A 318 13.78 8.36 -17.49
N THR A 319 14.18 8.78 -16.28
CA THR A 319 15.55 8.63 -15.81
C THR A 319 15.67 7.28 -15.12
N VAL A 320 16.39 6.36 -15.74
CA VAL A 320 16.66 5.02 -15.22
C VAL A 320 18.01 5.03 -14.53
N VAL A 321 18.04 4.55 -13.28
CA VAL A 321 19.24 4.47 -12.45
C VAL A 321 19.49 3.01 -12.12
N THR A 322 20.56 2.43 -12.67
CA THR A 322 20.93 1.05 -12.40
C THR A 322 21.82 0.98 -11.16
N PHE A 323 21.43 0.13 -10.21
CA PHE A 323 22.07 0.05 -8.89
C PHE A 323 22.32 -1.41 -8.49
N PRO A 324 23.47 -2.00 -8.86
CA PRO A 324 23.84 -3.34 -8.40
C PRO A 324 24.10 -3.36 -6.90
N THR A 325 23.37 -4.21 -6.17
CA THR A 325 23.43 -4.27 -4.71
C THR A 325 22.83 -5.55 -4.13
N LYS A 326 23.33 -5.99 -2.98
CA LYS A 326 22.80 -7.15 -2.26
C LYS A 326 21.37 -6.98 -1.75
N TRP A 327 20.90 -5.72 -1.61
CA TRP A 327 19.53 -5.43 -1.21
C TRP A 327 18.53 -5.48 -2.38
N GLY A 328 19.05 -5.56 -3.61
CA GLY A 328 18.27 -5.93 -4.79
C GLY A 328 18.05 -7.45 -4.88
N CYS A 329 18.72 -8.24 -4.03
CA CYS A 329 18.49 -9.68 -3.94
C CYS A 329 17.27 -10.00 -3.08
N PRO A 330 16.42 -10.93 -3.51
CA PRO A 330 15.28 -11.37 -2.71
C PRO A 330 15.75 -12.00 -1.40
N ILE A 331 15.24 -11.51 -0.26
CA ILE A 331 15.42 -12.17 1.03
C ILE A 331 14.24 -13.11 1.20
N ASN A 332 14.51 -14.40 1.34
CA ASN A 332 13.48 -15.33 1.79
C ASN A 332 13.12 -14.96 3.24
N PRO A 333 11.92 -14.39 3.51
CA PRO A 333 11.58 -13.90 4.85
C PRO A 333 11.46 -15.04 5.88
N TRP A 334 11.51 -16.28 5.40
CA TRP A 334 11.38 -17.51 6.18
C TRP A 334 12.71 -18.19 6.46
N SER A 335 13.82 -17.69 5.90
CA SER A 335 15.14 -18.20 6.25
C SER A 335 15.51 -17.72 7.65
N PRO A 336 15.93 -18.61 8.57
CA PRO A 336 16.37 -18.20 9.89
C PRO A 336 17.48 -17.15 9.72
N LEU A 337 17.33 -16.00 10.39
CA LEU A 337 18.34 -14.95 10.41
C LEU A 337 19.71 -15.60 10.65
N PRO A 338 20.73 -15.34 9.78
CA PRO A 338 22.05 -15.90 9.99
C PRO A 338 22.49 -15.49 11.39
N THR A 339 22.69 -16.49 12.25
CA THR A 339 23.11 -16.26 13.63
C THR A 339 24.44 -15.53 13.53
N PRO A 340 24.59 -14.31 14.10
CA PRO A 340 25.83 -13.56 13.98
C PRO A 340 26.94 -14.45 14.49
N THR A 341 27.78 -14.94 13.58
CA THR A 341 28.92 -15.77 13.95
C THR A 341 29.82 -14.85 14.74
N PRO A 342 30.07 -15.11 16.04
CA PRO A 342 30.92 -14.24 16.82
C PRO A 342 32.26 -14.12 16.10
N LYS A 343 32.66 -12.89 15.74
CA LYS A 343 34.04 -12.67 15.27
C LYS A 343 34.96 -13.32 16.31
N PRO A 344 35.87 -14.22 15.91
CA PRO A 344 36.79 -14.82 16.86
C PRO A 344 37.47 -13.69 17.62
N CYS A 345 37.36 -13.72 18.96
CA CYS A 345 38.16 -12.84 19.81
C CYS A 345 39.61 -12.94 19.30
N PRO A 346 40.29 -11.84 18.95
CA PRO A 346 41.72 -11.90 18.77
C PRO A 346 42.30 -12.50 20.05
N SER A 347 43.00 -13.62 19.89
CA SER A 347 43.60 -14.40 20.97
C SER A 347 44.42 -13.45 21.85
N ASN A 348 43.91 -13.11 23.04
CA ASN A 348 44.68 -12.85 24.26
C ASN A 348 43.91 -12.15 25.40
N ASN A 349 42.63 -11.76 25.28
CA ASN A 349 41.94 -11.10 26.41
C ASN A 349 40.41 -11.31 26.46
N CYS A 350 39.91 -12.54 26.31
CA CYS A 350 38.49 -12.82 26.59
C CYS A 350 38.34 -13.41 28.01
N PRO A 351 37.72 -12.68 28.98
CA PRO A 351 37.51 -13.19 30.32
C PRO A 351 36.57 -14.40 30.28
N THR A 352 36.92 -15.43 31.03
CA THR A 352 36.18 -16.67 31.18
C THR A 352 34.83 -16.40 31.85
N VAL A 353 33.76 -16.21 31.06
CA VAL A 353 32.40 -16.14 31.60
C VAL A 353 31.83 -17.56 31.61
N SER A 354 31.66 -18.12 32.80
CA SER A 354 30.90 -19.35 33.00
C SER A 354 29.44 -19.15 32.58
N PRO A 355 28.81 -20.10 31.86
CA PRO A 355 27.44 -19.94 31.42
C PRO A 355 26.49 -20.05 32.63
N LYS A 356 25.83 -18.95 33.00
CA LYS A 356 24.60 -19.00 33.79
C LYS A 356 23.46 -19.38 32.85
N SER A 357 22.80 -20.51 33.13
CA SER A 357 21.55 -20.88 32.47
C SER A 357 20.45 -19.89 32.85
N ASN A 358 20.08 -19.00 31.93
CA ASN A 358 18.87 -18.20 32.05
C ASN A 358 17.79 -18.85 31.17
N ASN A 359 17.09 -19.83 31.74
CA ASN A 359 15.73 -20.13 31.33
C ASN A 359 14.84 -19.01 31.86
N SER A 360 14.57 -18.00 31.05
CA SER A 360 13.47 -17.07 31.28
C SER A 360 12.58 -17.02 30.05
N THR A 361 11.59 -17.91 30.04
CA THR A 361 10.42 -17.80 29.19
C THR A 361 9.68 -16.53 29.62
N GLN A 362 9.89 -15.43 28.91
CA GLN A 362 9.10 -14.22 29.09
C GLN A 362 7.79 -14.39 28.32
N THR A 363 6.77 -14.85 29.03
CA THR A 363 5.37 -14.78 28.60
C THR A 363 4.90 -13.33 28.73
N ILE A 364 5.05 -12.53 27.67
CA ILE A 364 4.46 -11.19 27.60
C ILE A 364 3.37 -11.22 26.56
N THR A 365 2.11 -11.42 26.99
CA THR A 365 0.87 -10.80 26.46
C THR A 365 -0.39 -11.49 27.03
N SER A 366 -0.75 -11.19 28.27
CA SER A 366 -2.10 -11.49 28.81
C SER A 366 -2.70 -10.36 29.67
N GLY A 367 -1.95 -9.28 29.93
CA GLY A 367 -2.40 -8.18 30.80
C GLY A 367 -3.56 -7.36 30.23
N TYR A 368 -3.59 -7.15 28.91
CA TYR A 368 -4.65 -6.35 28.27
C TYR A 368 -5.98 -7.10 28.20
N ALA A 369 -5.98 -8.39 27.89
CA ALA A 369 -7.20 -9.20 27.88
C ALA A 369 -7.82 -9.31 29.28
N PHE A 370 -6.99 -9.44 30.32
CA PHE A 370 -7.46 -9.49 31.71
C PHE A 370 -8.08 -8.15 32.17
N LEU A 371 -7.48 -7.02 31.77
CA LEU A 371 -8.00 -5.68 32.09
C LEU A 371 -9.37 -5.43 31.45
N VAL A 372 -9.55 -5.83 30.19
CA VAL A 372 -10.83 -5.66 29.46
C VAL A 372 -11.96 -6.46 30.12
N VAL A 373 -11.70 -7.69 30.55
CA VAL A 373 -12.69 -8.53 31.25
C VAL A 373 -13.13 -7.90 32.57
N ILE A 374 -12.19 -7.34 33.36
CA ILE A 374 -12.53 -6.66 34.62
C ILE A 374 -13.45 -5.46 34.38
N ILE A 375 -13.19 -4.65 33.35
CA ILE A 375 -14.00 -3.47 33.03
C ILE A 375 -15.42 -3.87 32.63
N ILE A 376 -15.58 -4.93 31.83
CA ILE A 376 -16.90 -5.45 31.45
C ILE A 376 -17.68 -5.96 32.69
N CYS A 377 -17.02 -6.65 33.61
CA CYS A 377 -17.67 -7.15 34.83
C CYS A 377 -18.13 -6.01 35.76
N ILE A 378 -17.31 -4.97 35.95
CA ILE A 378 -17.67 -3.84 36.81
C ILE A 378 -18.82 -3.03 36.20
N THR A 379 -18.80 -2.80 34.88
CA THR A 379 -19.83 -2.01 34.20
C THR A 379 -21.19 -2.71 34.19
N THR A 380 -21.21 -4.02 33.94
CA THR A 380 -22.45 -4.82 34.00
C THR A 380 -23.04 -4.89 35.40
N PHE A 381 -22.19 -5.03 36.42
CA PHE A 381 -22.63 -5.02 37.82
C PHE A 381 -23.22 -3.67 38.25
N ALA A 382 -22.54 -2.56 37.90
CA ALA A 382 -23.02 -1.22 38.18
C ALA A 382 -24.37 -0.92 37.50
N LEU A 383 -24.53 -1.34 36.24
CA LEU A 383 -25.79 -1.22 35.51
C LEU A 383 -26.92 -2.01 36.18
N GLY A 384 -26.63 -3.23 36.66
CA GLY A 384 -27.58 -4.06 37.40
C GLY A 384 -28.09 -3.39 38.69
N ILE A 385 -27.20 -2.76 39.46
CA ILE A 385 -27.58 -1.99 40.66
C ILE A 385 -28.46 -0.80 40.28
N PHE A 386 -28.07 -0.05 39.23
CA PHE A 386 -28.83 1.11 38.80
C PHE A 386 -30.25 0.76 38.35
N ILE A 387 -30.41 -0.32 37.55
CA ILE A 387 -31.72 -0.81 37.12
C ILE A 387 -32.57 -1.23 38.33
N ARG A 388 -31.97 -1.89 39.32
CA ARG A 388 -32.66 -2.33 40.54
C ARG A 388 -33.16 -1.13 41.36
N GLU A 389 -32.33 -0.11 41.54
CA GLU A 389 -32.71 1.09 42.29
C GLU A 389 -33.76 1.92 41.55
N TYR A 390 -33.67 2.01 40.22
CA TYR A 390 -34.67 2.67 39.37
C TYR A 390 -36.04 1.99 39.46
N ARG A 391 -36.08 0.64 39.46
CA ARG A 391 -37.34 -0.11 39.65
C ARG A 391 -37.94 0.06 41.04
N HIS A 392 -37.11 0.25 42.07
CA HIS A 392 -37.59 0.47 43.43
C HIS A 392 -38.15 1.87 43.67
N LYS A 393 -37.65 2.90 42.96
CA LYS A 393 -38.14 4.28 43.09
C LYS A 393 -39.40 4.57 42.27
N ASN A 394 -39.74 3.71 41.32
CA ASN A 394 -40.91 3.86 40.42
C ASN A 394 -42.02 2.82 40.66
N LYS A 395 -41.99 2.15 41.82
CA LYS A 395 -43.14 1.50 42.45
C LYS A 395 -43.47 2.28 43.70
#